data_AF-A0A9D1TBK8-F1
#
_entry.id   AF-A0A9D1TBK8-F1
#
_cell.length_a   1.000
_cell.length_b   1.000
_cell.length_c   1.000
_cell.angle_alpha   90.00
_cell.angle_beta   90.00
_cell.angle_gamma   90.00
#
_symmetry.space_group_name_H-M   'P 1'
#
loop_
_entity.id
_entity.type
_entity.pdbx_description
1 polymer ?
#
loop_
_entity_poly.entity_id
_entity_poly.type
_entity_poly.pdbx_seq_one_letter_code
_entity_poly.pdbx_strand_id
1 'polypeptide(L)'
;MTQCYIPQGYKSALDVRETETAIKFVKDTFERTFSKAMQLLRISAPLFVTRDSGLNDNLNGVERPVSFSVRDVNGDVEIVHSLAKWKRMALKLYGFLPHEGLYTDMNAIRRDEEPDNLHSIYVDQWDWEKVILPEDRTVEYLKNTVKVIVRAMAATELATTAMYPRLTPCICPDVFFITSQELEDMYPNLSPKQRENEIARKHRTVFVMQIGGALKGGKPHDGRAPDYDDWALNGDIIVWNELLGCAFEVSSMGIRVNEESLARQLKIAGCEERAGLDFHRALLAGELPLTIGGGIGQSRLCMLMLQKCHIGEVQVSLWPQETRDICAASGVFLL
;
A
#
# COMPACT_ATOMS: atom_id res chain seq x y z
N MET A 1 -2.45 -18.01 13.95
CA MET A 1 -3.83 -18.14 14.51
C MET A 1 -4.61 -16.99 13.95
N THR A 2 -5.50 -17.27 13.01
CA THR A 2 -6.44 -16.32 12.38
C THR A 2 -7.43 -15.82 13.42
N GLN A 3 -7.04 -14.83 14.23
CA GLN A 3 -7.92 -14.25 15.22
C GLN A 3 -8.71 -13.11 14.60
N CYS A 4 -9.86 -13.46 14.02
CA CYS A 4 -10.93 -12.48 13.88
C CYS A 4 -11.25 -11.94 15.29
N TYR A 5 -10.98 -10.65 15.49
CA TYR A 5 -11.18 -9.95 16.76
C TYR A 5 -12.31 -8.94 16.62
N ILE A 6 -13.34 -9.06 17.45
CA ILE A 6 -14.43 -8.08 17.52
C ILE A 6 -14.23 -7.22 18.77
N PRO A 7 -14.00 -5.89 18.62
CA PRO A 7 -13.88 -4.99 19.76
C PRO A 7 -15.13 -5.04 20.65
N GLN A 8 -14.92 -4.98 21.97
CA GLN A 8 -16.01 -5.03 22.93
C GLN A 8 -17.01 -3.88 22.68
N GLY A 9 -18.28 -4.22 22.52
CA GLY A 9 -19.34 -3.24 22.28
C GLY A 9 -19.39 -2.68 20.86
N TYR A 10 -18.61 -3.24 19.92
CA TYR A 10 -18.67 -2.85 18.52
C TYR A 10 -20.08 -2.98 17.95
N LYS A 11 -20.52 -1.93 17.26
CA LYS A 11 -21.69 -1.92 16.39
C LYS A 11 -21.38 -1.03 15.21
N SER A 12 -21.61 -1.53 13.99
CA SER A 12 -21.44 -0.72 12.79
C SER A 12 -22.32 0.54 12.87
N ALA A 13 -21.72 1.71 12.65
CA ALA A 13 -22.42 2.98 12.64
C ALA A 13 -23.40 3.12 11.47
N LEU A 14 -23.12 2.41 10.36
CA LEU A 14 -23.87 2.43 9.11
C LEU A 14 -24.51 1.05 8.87
N ASP A 15 -25.72 1.02 8.32
CA ASP A 15 -26.28 -0.25 7.82
C ASP A 15 -25.57 -0.72 6.54
N VAL A 16 -25.93 -1.89 6.01
CA VAL A 16 -25.27 -2.48 4.82
C VAL A 16 -25.40 -1.59 3.58
N ARG A 17 -26.57 -0.99 3.34
CA ARG A 17 -26.81 -0.16 2.15
C ARG A 17 -26.13 1.21 2.28
N GLU A 18 -26.15 1.76 3.49
CA GLU A 18 -25.40 2.97 3.83
C GLU A 18 -23.90 2.73 3.67
N THR A 19 -23.40 1.56 4.08
CA THR A 19 -21.99 1.17 3.94
C THR A 19 -21.58 1.11 2.46
N GLU A 20 -22.34 0.45 1.59
CA GLU A 20 -22.10 0.42 0.14
C GLU A 20 -22.04 1.83 -0.48
N THR A 21 -22.99 2.69 -0.11
CA THR A 21 -23.05 4.08 -0.58
C THR A 21 -21.85 4.88 -0.05
N ALA A 22 -21.43 4.65 1.19
CA ALA A 22 -20.30 5.31 1.81
C ALA A 22 -18.95 4.85 1.23
N ILE A 23 -18.78 3.56 0.93
CA ILE A 23 -17.59 3.03 0.23
C ILE A 23 -17.42 3.76 -1.10
N LYS A 24 -18.48 3.83 -1.92
CA LYS A 24 -18.43 4.57 -3.18
C LYS A 24 -18.08 6.03 -2.96
N PHE A 25 -18.70 6.69 -1.97
CA PHE A 25 -18.43 8.09 -1.68
C PHE A 25 -16.96 8.34 -1.30
N VAL A 26 -16.38 7.50 -0.42
CA VAL A 26 -14.97 7.55 -0.03
C VAL A 26 -14.08 7.38 -1.25
N LYS A 27 -14.30 6.33 -2.05
CA LYS A 27 -13.45 6.03 -3.21
C LYS A 27 -13.48 7.16 -4.25
N ASP A 28 -14.67 7.56 -4.69
CA ASP A 28 -14.84 8.64 -5.67
C ASP A 28 -14.24 9.98 -5.17
N THR A 29 -14.39 10.28 -3.88
CA THR A 29 -13.90 11.54 -3.29
C THR A 29 -12.39 11.54 -3.13
N PHE A 30 -11.82 10.42 -2.68
CA PHE A 30 -10.38 10.27 -2.57
C PHE A 30 -9.72 10.37 -3.93
N GLU A 31 -10.20 9.63 -4.94
CA GLU A 31 -9.66 9.66 -6.30
C GLU A 31 -9.61 11.07 -6.88
N ARG A 32 -10.69 11.85 -6.76
CA ARG A 32 -10.71 13.25 -7.24
C ARG A 32 -9.72 14.13 -6.48
N THR A 33 -9.65 13.98 -5.16
CA THR A 33 -8.83 14.84 -4.30
C THR A 33 -7.34 14.52 -4.48
N PHE A 34 -7.01 13.23 -4.41
CA PHE A 34 -5.68 12.67 -4.57
C PHE A 34 -5.11 12.94 -5.96
N SER A 35 -5.86 12.61 -7.02
CA SER A 35 -5.37 12.79 -8.40
C SER A 35 -5.10 14.26 -8.73
N LYS A 36 -5.97 15.18 -8.29
CA LYS A 36 -5.77 16.62 -8.44
C LYS A 36 -4.56 17.12 -7.64
N ALA A 37 -4.42 16.70 -6.38
CA ALA A 37 -3.33 17.15 -5.52
C ALA A 37 -1.95 16.66 -6.00
N MET A 38 -1.92 15.47 -6.60
CA MET A 38 -0.70 14.81 -7.04
C MET A 38 -0.40 14.96 -8.55
N GLN A 39 -1.28 15.62 -9.31
CA GLN A 39 -1.22 15.72 -10.78
C GLN A 39 -1.16 14.35 -11.47
N LEU A 40 -2.10 13.48 -11.12
CA LEU A 40 -2.17 12.11 -11.64
C LEU A 40 -3.33 11.94 -12.62
N LEU A 41 -3.06 11.28 -13.73
CA LEU A 41 -4.07 10.83 -14.68
C LEU A 41 -4.52 9.41 -14.33
N ARG A 42 -5.85 9.18 -14.27
CA ARG A 42 -6.39 7.83 -14.13
C ARG A 42 -6.17 7.06 -15.43
N ILE A 43 -5.51 5.91 -15.36
CA ILE A 43 -5.31 5.04 -16.52
C ILE A 43 -5.86 3.62 -16.27
N SER A 44 -5.97 2.82 -17.33
CA SER A 44 -6.32 1.40 -17.22
C SER A 44 -5.09 0.56 -16.87
N ALA A 45 -5.23 -0.33 -15.89
CA ALA A 45 -4.20 -1.30 -15.51
C ALA A 45 -4.40 -2.68 -16.15
N PRO A 46 -3.30 -3.44 -16.33
CA PRO A 46 -3.40 -4.87 -16.57
C PRO A 46 -3.80 -5.60 -15.29
N LEU A 47 -4.64 -6.64 -15.43
CA LEU A 47 -4.92 -7.60 -14.36
C LEU A 47 -3.89 -8.73 -14.32
N PHE A 48 -3.24 -9.01 -15.44
CA PHE A 48 -2.27 -10.08 -15.60
C PHE A 48 -1.13 -9.66 -16.53
N VAL A 49 0.04 -10.25 -16.31
CA VAL A 49 1.27 -10.03 -17.09
C VAL A 49 1.89 -11.37 -17.46
N THR A 50 2.74 -11.41 -18.48
CA THR A 50 3.51 -12.62 -18.78
C THR A 50 4.56 -12.84 -17.69
N ARG A 51 4.79 -14.10 -17.34
CA ARG A 51 5.71 -14.48 -16.25
C ARG A 51 7.15 -14.02 -16.47
N ASP A 52 7.60 -13.99 -17.71
CA ASP A 52 8.95 -13.63 -18.15
C ASP A 52 9.21 -12.11 -18.22
N SER A 53 8.16 -11.29 -18.17
CA SER A 53 8.26 -9.82 -18.29
C SER A 53 9.07 -9.14 -17.18
N GLY A 54 9.21 -9.79 -16.02
CA GLY A 54 9.77 -9.17 -14.82
C GLY A 54 8.91 -8.06 -14.22
N LEU A 55 7.68 -7.85 -14.69
CA LEU A 55 6.78 -6.77 -14.25
C LEU A 55 5.97 -7.12 -13.00
N ASN A 56 5.69 -8.41 -12.76
CA ASN A 56 4.95 -8.83 -11.57
C ASN A 56 5.76 -8.55 -10.30
N ASP A 57 5.07 -8.12 -9.25
CA ASP A 57 5.67 -7.88 -7.94
C ASP A 57 5.87 -9.22 -7.22
N ASN A 58 7.10 -9.50 -6.86
CA ASN A 58 7.47 -10.73 -6.17
C ASN A 58 7.31 -10.63 -4.66
N LEU A 59 6.89 -9.49 -4.10
CA LEU A 59 6.74 -9.27 -2.66
C LEU A 59 8.04 -9.67 -1.90
N ASN A 60 7.97 -10.65 -1.00
CA ASN A 60 9.14 -11.18 -0.28
C ASN A 60 9.85 -12.33 -1.01
N GLY A 61 9.35 -12.75 -2.17
CA GLY A 61 9.90 -13.81 -3.01
C GLY A 61 9.44 -15.21 -2.64
N VAL A 62 8.51 -15.34 -1.69
CA VAL A 62 7.97 -16.64 -1.23
C VAL A 62 6.51 -16.84 -1.64
N GLU A 63 5.80 -15.75 -1.86
CA GLU A 63 4.38 -15.71 -2.21
C GLU A 63 4.16 -16.17 -3.66
N ARG A 64 3.22 -17.08 -3.88
CA ARG A 64 2.96 -17.64 -5.20
C ARG A 64 1.88 -16.85 -5.93
N PRO A 65 2.13 -16.34 -7.15
CA PRO A 65 1.08 -15.74 -7.95
C PRO A 65 0.07 -16.78 -8.44
N VAL A 66 -1.10 -16.30 -8.85
CA VAL A 66 -2.09 -17.12 -9.56
C VAL A 66 -1.72 -17.15 -11.03
N SER A 67 -1.29 -18.31 -11.53
CA SER A 67 -0.89 -18.51 -12.92
C SER A 67 -1.95 -19.28 -13.71
N PHE A 68 -2.10 -18.96 -15.00
CA PHE A 68 -2.97 -19.69 -15.93
C PHE A 68 -2.46 -19.59 -17.38
N SER A 69 -2.86 -20.55 -18.21
CA SER A 69 -2.57 -20.53 -19.64
C SER A 69 -3.68 -19.81 -20.43
N VAL A 70 -3.30 -19.16 -21.52
CA VAL A 70 -4.23 -18.48 -22.43
C VAL A 70 -4.15 -19.16 -23.79
N ARG A 71 -5.30 -19.53 -24.36
CA ARG A 71 -5.40 -20.39 -25.54
C ARG A 71 -4.48 -19.99 -26.70
N ASP A 72 -4.38 -18.69 -26.97
CA ASP A 72 -3.67 -18.14 -28.12
C ASP A 72 -2.49 -17.22 -27.72
N VAL A 73 -1.99 -17.34 -26.49
CA VAL A 73 -0.79 -16.63 -26.02
C VAL A 73 0.25 -17.67 -25.62
N ASN A 74 1.47 -17.53 -26.15
CA ASN A 74 2.57 -18.41 -25.79
C ASN A 74 3.02 -18.12 -24.35
N GLY A 75 3.07 -19.17 -23.52
CA GLY A 75 3.51 -19.07 -22.13
C GLY A 75 2.37 -18.88 -21.12
N ASP A 76 2.73 -18.95 -19.85
CA ASP A 76 1.80 -18.71 -18.75
C ASP A 76 1.76 -17.22 -18.39
N VAL A 77 0.57 -16.74 -18.04
CA VAL A 77 0.36 -15.41 -17.47
C VAL A 77 0.10 -15.53 -15.96
N GLU A 78 0.38 -14.45 -15.25
CA GLU A 78 0.19 -14.35 -13.81
C GLU A 78 -0.71 -13.16 -13.47
N ILE A 79 -1.66 -13.37 -12.56
CA ILE A 79 -2.38 -12.26 -11.92
C ILE A 79 -1.36 -11.44 -11.13
N VAL A 80 -1.41 -10.12 -11.29
CA VAL A 80 -0.47 -9.22 -10.63
C VAL A 80 -0.68 -9.21 -9.11
N HIS A 81 0.40 -9.22 -8.34
CA HIS A 81 0.33 -8.92 -6.89
C HIS A 81 0.29 -7.41 -6.60
N SER A 82 0.84 -6.63 -7.53
CA SER A 82 0.99 -5.17 -7.50
C SER A 82 1.52 -4.71 -8.87
N LEU A 83 1.30 -3.44 -9.24
CA LEU A 83 1.79 -2.87 -10.49
C LEU A 83 3.04 -2.00 -10.28
N ALA A 84 3.74 -2.15 -9.14
CA ALA A 84 4.89 -1.33 -8.76
C ALA A 84 5.90 -1.09 -9.90
N LYS A 85 6.27 -2.14 -10.65
CA LYS A 85 7.20 -2.04 -11.79
C LYS A 85 6.50 -1.59 -13.08
N TRP A 86 5.28 -2.08 -13.33
CA TRP A 86 4.52 -1.74 -14.53
C TRP A 86 4.24 -0.24 -14.66
N LYS A 87 3.87 0.43 -13.56
CA LYS A 87 3.52 1.86 -13.60
C LYS A 87 4.69 2.72 -14.11
N ARG A 88 5.92 2.42 -13.70
CA ARG A 88 7.11 3.14 -14.16
C ARG A 88 7.37 2.95 -15.65
N MET A 89 7.16 1.73 -16.15
CA MET A 89 7.22 1.46 -17.59
C MET A 89 6.13 2.21 -18.35
N ALA A 90 4.91 2.23 -17.81
CA ALA A 90 3.76 2.93 -18.41
C ALA A 90 4.00 4.44 -18.54
N LEU A 91 4.61 5.09 -17.52
CA LEU A 91 4.98 6.52 -17.58
C LEU A 91 5.87 6.83 -18.79
N LYS A 92 6.89 5.98 -19.04
CA LYS A 92 7.77 6.12 -20.21
C LYS A 92 6.99 5.92 -21.51
N LEU A 93 6.26 4.80 -21.62
CA LEU A 93 5.58 4.42 -22.85
C LEU A 93 4.51 5.44 -23.27
N TYR A 94 3.87 6.08 -22.30
CA TYR A 94 2.80 7.05 -22.55
C TYR A 94 3.30 8.50 -22.59
N GLY A 95 4.61 8.73 -22.38
CA GLY A 95 5.23 10.04 -22.56
C GLY A 95 4.91 11.06 -21.47
N PHE A 96 4.74 10.62 -20.22
CA PHE A 96 4.53 11.53 -19.08
C PHE A 96 5.75 12.43 -18.83
N LEU A 97 5.50 13.71 -18.56
CA LEU A 97 6.54 14.70 -18.31
C LEU A 97 6.94 14.76 -16.82
N PRO A 98 8.06 15.43 -16.47
CA PRO A 98 8.43 15.65 -15.08
C PRO A 98 7.28 16.22 -14.25
N HIS A 99 7.07 15.60 -13.09
CA HIS A 99 5.98 15.87 -12.16
C HIS A 99 4.57 15.58 -12.66
N GLU A 100 4.40 14.93 -13.81
CA GLU A 100 3.14 14.28 -14.15
C GLU A 100 3.18 12.82 -13.70
N GLY A 101 2.00 12.25 -13.45
CA GLY A 101 1.93 10.87 -13.05
C GLY A 101 0.62 10.20 -13.41
N LEU A 102 0.50 8.95 -13.03
CA LEU A 102 -0.65 8.12 -13.25
C LEU A 102 -1.13 7.50 -11.93
N TYR A 103 -2.40 7.13 -11.88
CA TYR A 103 -2.89 6.15 -10.92
C TYR A 103 -3.87 5.19 -11.59
N THR A 104 -4.09 4.05 -10.96
CA THR A 104 -5.02 3.03 -11.42
C THR A 104 -5.69 2.35 -10.23
N ASP A 105 -6.89 1.82 -10.49
CA ASP A 105 -7.61 0.92 -9.60
C ASP A 105 -7.05 -0.48 -9.79
N MET A 106 -6.06 -0.82 -8.98
CA MET A 106 -5.38 -2.12 -9.03
C MET A 106 -6.16 -3.14 -8.20
N ASN A 107 -6.32 -4.34 -8.75
CA ASN A 107 -6.91 -5.48 -8.07
C ASN A 107 -5.95 -6.66 -8.17
N ALA A 108 -5.66 -7.29 -7.04
CA ALA A 108 -4.73 -8.41 -6.93
C ALA A 108 -5.34 -9.55 -6.10
N ILE A 109 -4.85 -10.76 -6.35
CA ILE A 109 -5.16 -11.94 -5.54
C ILE A 109 -3.87 -12.41 -4.84
N ARG A 110 -3.81 -12.25 -3.53
CA ARG A 110 -2.72 -12.74 -2.68
C ARG A 110 -3.14 -14.05 -2.03
N ARG A 111 -3.03 -15.13 -2.79
CA ARG A 111 -3.53 -16.47 -2.41
C ARG A 111 -2.88 -17.09 -1.17
N ASP A 112 -1.69 -16.61 -0.80
CA ASP A 112 -0.92 -17.11 0.34
C ASP A 112 -1.02 -16.17 1.56
N GLU A 113 -1.84 -15.12 1.49
CA GLU A 113 -2.13 -14.20 2.60
C GLU A 113 -2.94 -14.93 3.70
N GLU A 114 -2.61 -14.70 4.97
CA GLU A 114 -3.42 -15.17 6.11
C GLU A 114 -4.53 -14.15 6.42
N PRO A 115 -5.82 -14.47 6.19
CA PRO A 115 -6.88 -13.48 6.39
C PRO A 115 -7.14 -13.19 7.87
N ASP A 116 -7.28 -11.90 8.20
CA ASP A 116 -7.63 -11.41 9.53
C ASP A 116 -8.49 -10.13 9.40
N ASN A 117 -8.64 -9.37 10.49
CA ASN A 117 -9.36 -8.10 10.48
C ASN A 117 -8.89 -7.11 9.41
N LEU A 118 -7.60 -7.14 9.04
CA LEU A 118 -6.89 -6.17 8.19
C LEU A 118 -6.43 -6.75 6.84
N HIS A 119 -6.34 -8.08 6.74
CA HIS A 119 -5.76 -8.81 5.62
C HIS A 119 -6.82 -9.66 4.92
N SER A 120 -6.83 -9.57 3.59
CA SER A 120 -7.75 -10.27 2.69
C SER A 120 -6.93 -10.85 1.54
N ILE A 121 -7.34 -12.01 1.02
CA ILE A 121 -6.75 -12.56 -0.20
C ILE A 121 -7.03 -11.67 -1.43
N TYR A 122 -8.07 -10.84 -1.37
CA TYR A 122 -8.37 -9.82 -2.38
C TYR A 122 -7.78 -8.49 -1.92
N VAL A 123 -6.91 -7.92 -2.74
CA VAL A 123 -6.25 -6.64 -2.46
C VAL A 123 -6.63 -5.64 -3.52
N ASP A 124 -7.17 -4.50 -3.11
CA ASP A 124 -7.45 -3.35 -3.98
C ASP A 124 -6.60 -2.14 -3.58
N GLN A 125 -6.03 -1.44 -4.56
CA GLN A 125 -5.20 -0.27 -4.30
C GLN A 125 -5.47 0.85 -5.31
N TRP A 126 -5.34 2.10 -4.86
CA TRP A 126 -4.94 3.17 -5.77
C TRP A 126 -3.44 3.07 -5.94
N ASP A 127 -3.04 2.42 -7.02
CA ASP A 127 -1.64 2.20 -7.33
C ASP A 127 -1.17 3.34 -8.24
N TRP A 128 -0.18 4.12 -7.79
CA TRP A 128 0.18 5.39 -8.41
C TRP A 128 1.68 5.58 -8.59
N GLU A 129 2.06 6.41 -9.56
CA GLU A 129 3.45 6.67 -9.93
C GLU A 129 3.56 8.04 -10.58
N LYS A 130 4.64 8.78 -10.31
CA LYS A 130 4.88 10.13 -10.81
C LYS A 130 6.34 10.28 -11.23
N VAL A 131 6.57 10.90 -12.38
CA VAL A 131 7.92 11.21 -12.87
C VAL A 131 8.53 12.30 -11.99
N ILE A 132 9.80 12.13 -11.62
CA ILE A 132 10.55 13.11 -10.83
C ILE A 132 11.87 13.45 -11.52
N LEU A 133 12.46 14.58 -11.14
CA LEU A 133 13.78 15.01 -11.58
C LEU A 133 14.87 14.41 -10.67
N PRO A 134 16.13 14.36 -11.11
CA PRO A 134 17.25 13.92 -10.28
C PRO A 134 17.36 14.67 -8.93
N GLU A 135 17.14 15.99 -8.95
CA GLU A 135 17.15 16.86 -7.77
C GLU A 135 16.00 16.59 -6.78
N ASP A 136 14.93 15.95 -7.22
CA ASP A 136 13.82 15.55 -6.34
C ASP A 136 14.16 14.31 -5.51
N ARG A 137 15.28 13.61 -5.77
CA ARG A 137 15.70 12.42 -5.02
C ARG A 137 16.24 12.76 -3.63
N THR A 138 15.37 13.32 -2.79
CA THR A 138 15.70 13.78 -1.45
C THR A 138 14.64 13.33 -0.44
N VAL A 139 15.06 13.21 0.84
CA VAL A 139 14.14 12.95 1.94
C VAL A 139 13.06 14.03 2.04
N GLU A 140 13.40 15.29 1.74
CA GLU A 140 12.44 16.39 1.83
C GLU A 140 11.34 16.27 0.77
N TYR A 141 11.67 15.89 -0.46
CA TYR A 141 10.67 15.65 -1.51
C TYR A 141 9.75 14.47 -1.15
N LEU A 142 10.31 13.38 -0.62
CA LEU A 142 9.54 12.24 -0.10
C LEU A 142 8.55 12.70 0.97
N LYS A 143 9.04 13.41 2.00
CA LYS A 143 8.21 13.92 3.11
C LYS A 143 7.11 14.85 2.61
N ASN A 144 7.41 15.75 1.67
CA ASN A 144 6.41 16.65 1.11
C ASN A 144 5.35 15.92 0.30
N THR A 145 5.73 14.89 -0.45
CA THR A 145 4.78 14.03 -1.16
C THR A 145 3.84 13.33 -0.17
N VAL A 146 4.39 12.74 0.90
CA VAL A 146 3.58 12.10 1.97
C VAL A 146 2.59 13.09 2.60
N LYS A 147 3.02 14.33 2.90
CA LYS A 147 2.11 15.37 3.44
C LYS A 147 0.94 15.66 2.49
N VAL A 148 1.17 15.69 1.18
CA VAL A 148 0.11 15.91 0.18
C VAL A 148 -0.90 14.75 0.21
N ILE A 149 -0.41 13.50 0.25
CA ILE A 149 -1.25 12.31 0.29
C ILE A 149 -2.10 12.26 1.55
N VAL A 150 -1.49 12.45 2.72
CA VAL A 150 -2.21 12.43 4.00
C VAL A 150 -3.22 13.57 4.10
N ARG A 151 -2.92 14.75 3.56
CA ARG A 151 -3.91 15.85 3.49
C ARG A 151 -5.08 15.50 2.57
N ALA A 152 -4.85 14.80 1.46
CA ALA A 152 -5.93 14.32 0.60
C ALA A 152 -6.81 13.26 1.31
N MET A 153 -6.19 12.36 2.08
CA MET A 153 -6.89 11.40 2.94
C MET A 153 -7.74 12.12 3.99
N ALA A 154 -7.16 13.05 4.75
CA ALA A 154 -7.86 13.81 5.78
C ALA A 154 -9.01 14.65 5.21
N ALA A 155 -8.82 15.29 4.04
CA ALA A 155 -9.89 16.02 3.36
C ALA A 155 -11.05 15.09 2.93
N THR A 156 -10.73 13.87 2.49
CA THR A 156 -11.74 12.85 2.16
C THR A 156 -12.50 12.39 3.40
N GLU A 157 -11.81 12.18 4.51
CA GLU A 157 -12.44 11.82 5.79
C GLU A 157 -13.36 12.92 6.30
N LEU A 158 -12.96 14.19 6.19
CA LEU A 158 -13.82 15.33 6.54
C LEU A 158 -15.08 15.41 5.67
N ALA A 159 -14.96 15.15 4.36
CA ALA A 159 -16.12 15.08 3.49
C ALA A 159 -17.04 13.90 3.84
N THR A 160 -16.45 12.77 4.22
CA THR A 160 -17.18 11.53 4.58
C THR A 160 -17.93 11.72 5.90
N THR A 161 -17.29 12.27 6.92
CA THR A 161 -17.92 12.54 8.22
C THR A 161 -18.98 13.64 8.13
N ALA A 162 -18.84 14.60 7.22
CA ALA A 162 -19.91 15.56 6.92
C ALA A 162 -21.16 14.90 6.30
N MET A 163 -20.99 13.90 5.43
CA MET A 163 -22.10 13.14 4.83
C MET A 163 -22.70 12.10 5.81
N TYR A 164 -21.87 11.54 6.69
CA TYR A 164 -22.25 10.52 7.67
C TYR A 164 -21.86 10.97 9.09
N PRO A 165 -22.65 11.83 9.75
CA PRO A 165 -22.30 12.44 11.04
C PRO A 165 -22.17 11.49 12.23
N ARG A 166 -22.49 10.20 12.06
CA ARG A 166 -22.23 9.13 13.05
C ARG A 166 -20.75 8.72 13.10
N LEU A 167 -19.96 9.11 12.10
CA LEU A 167 -18.52 8.87 12.01
C LEU A 167 -17.75 10.06 12.57
N THR A 168 -16.53 9.81 13.04
CA THR A 168 -15.62 10.81 13.63
C THR A 168 -14.25 10.72 12.94
N PRO A 169 -13.61 11.84 12.58
CA PRO A 169 -12.29 11.82 11.95
C PRO A 169 -11.21 11.18 12.83
N CYS A 170 -10.30 10.41 12.24
CA CYS A 170 -9.18 9.76 12.91
C CYS A 170 -7.82 10.04 12.24
N ILE A 171 -7.80 10.53 11.00
CA ILE A 171 -6.57 10.81 10.26
C ILE A 171 -6.07 12.20 10.61
N CYS A 172 -4.85 12.29 11.14
CA CYS A 172 -4.20 13.56 11.43
C CYS A 172 -3.52 14.11 10.16
N PRO A 173 -3.85 15.34 9.71
CA PRO A 173 -3.24 15.92 8.51
C PRO A 173 -1.74 16.26 8.69
N ASP A 174 -1.31 16.42 9.94
CA ASP A 174 0.09 16.65 10.30
C ASP A 174 0.77 15.30 10.57
N VAL A 175 1.63 14.89 9.64
CA VAL A 175 2.32 13.60 9.68
C VAL A 175 3.56 13.70 10.55
N PHE A 176 3.72 12.75 11.48
CA PHE A 176 4.97 12.57 12.20
C PHE A 176 5.94 11.68 11.39
N PHE A 177 7.16 12.15 11.17
CA PHE A 177 8.16 11.42 10.39
C PHE A 177 9.21 10.82 11.31
N ILE A 178 9.50 9.54 11.12
CA ILE A 178 10.54 8.81 11.86
C ILE A 178 11.17 7.75 10.97
N THR A 179 12.46 7.50 11.10
CA THR A 179 13.10 6.35 10.45
C THR A 179 12.87 5.07 11.24
N SER A 180 12.89 3.94 10.54
CA SER A 180 12.87 2.61 11.15
C SER A 180 13.97 2.42 12.21
N GLN A 181 15.17 3.00 11.98
CA GLN A 181 16.26 2.95 12.95
C GLN A 181 16.01 3.83 14.18
N GLU A 182 15.51 5.05 14.02
CA GLU A 182 15.13 5.90 15.17
C GLU A 182 14.03 5.22 15.99
N LEU A 183 13.09 4.56 15.32
CA LEU A 183 12.02 3.82 15.96
C LEU A 183 12.55 2.60 16.74
N GLU A 184 13.55 1.89 16.21
CA GLU A 184 14.30 0.86 16.92
C GLU A 184 15.04 1.40 18.14
N ASP A 185 15.76 2.52 17.98
CA ASP A 185 16.54 3.14 19.05
C ASP A 185 15.63 3.64 20.19
N MET A 186 14.41 4.10 19.88
CA MET A 186 13.39 4.53 20.87
C MET A 186 12.77 3.35 21.63
N TYR A 187 12.60 2.21 20.98
CA TYR A 187 11.89 1.05 21.50
C TYR A 187 12.67 -0.27 21.26
N PRO A 188 13.89 -0.41 21.81
CA PRO A 188 14.81 -1.48 21.44
C PRO A 188 14.29 -2.87 21.79
N ASN A 189 13.51 -2.97 22.86
CA ASN A 189 12.98 -4.24 23.38
C ASN A 189 11.63 -4.66 22.76
N LEU A 190 11.06 -3.85 21.87
CA LEU A 190 9.79 -4.13 21.20
C LEU A 190 10.03 -4.71 19.80
N SER A 191 9.12 -5.57 19.34
CA SER A 191 9.08 -6.02 17.94
C SER A 191 8.67 -4.88 16.99
N PRO A 192 9.02 -4.92 15.69
CA PRO A 192 8.65 -3.87 14.72
C PRO A 192 7.18 -3.41 14.79
N LYS A 193 6.23 -4.35 14.80
CA LYS A 193 4.80 -4.04 14.91
C LYS A 193 4.40 -3.43 16.26
N GLN A 194 5.05 -3.82 17.35
CA GLN A 194 4.85 -3.15 18.64
C GLN A 194 5.42 -1.73 18.65
N ARG A 195 6.55 -1.48 17.97
CA ARG A 195 7.10 -0.13 17.84
C ARG A 195 6.16 0.77 17.01
N GLU A 196 5.60 0.24 15.93
CA GLU A 196 4.56 0.91 15.13
C GLU A 196 3.34 1.27 15.99
N ASN A 197 2.85 0.34 16.83
CA ASN A 197 1.75 0.61 17.75
C ASN A 197 2.07 1.77 18.70
N GLU A 198 3.25 1.79 19.33
CA GLU A 198 3.63 2.86 20.26
C GLU A 198 3.70 4.23 19.58
N ILE A 199 4.35 4.31 18.42
CA ILE A 199 4.53 5.60 17.73
C ILE A 199 3.22 6.10 17.12
N ALA A 200 2.41 5.21 16.53
CA ALA A 200 1.11 5.56 15.97
C ALA A 200 0.15 6.02 17.06
N ARG A 201 0.10 5.33 18.22
CA ARG A 201 -0.75 5.75 19.33
C ARG A 201 -0.42 7.16 19.81
N LYS A 202 0.86 7.51 19.85
CA LYS A 202 1.34 8.82 20.30
C LYS A 202 1.07 9.94 19.29
N HIS A 203 1.26 9.68 17.99
CA HIS A 203 1.27 10.71 16.96
C HIS A 203 0.08 10.66 15.99
N ARG A 204 -0.81 9.66 16.12
CA ARG A 204 -1.99 9.38 15.30
C ARG A 204 -1.71 9.03 13.83
N THR A 205 -0.91 9.84 13.13
CA THR A 205 -0.51 9.58 11.74
C THR A 205 1.00 9.71 11.61
N VAL A 206 1.64 8.61 11.22
CA VAL A 206 3.09 8.46 11.18
C VAL A 206 3.51 8.00 9.80
N PHE A 207 4.65 8.49 9.32
CA PHE A 207 5.36 7.91 8.19
C PHE A 207 6.67 7.31 8.69
N VAL A 208 6.74 5.98 8.68
CA VAL A 208 7.94 5.23 9.07
C VAL A 208 8.81 5.06 7.83
N MET A 209 9.95 5.75 7.81
CA MET A 209 10.85 5.79 6.66
C MET A 209 11.89 4.67 6.71
N GLN A 210 12.49 4.38 5.54
CA GLN A 210 13.63 3.50 5.38
C GLN A 210 13.34 2.04 5.75
N ILE A 211 12.39 1.42 5.05
CA ILE A 211 11.95 0.05 5.29
C ILE A 211 12.53 -0.88 4.22
N GLY A 212 13.17 -1.97 4.65
CA GLY A 212 13.76 -3.01 3.80
C GLY A 212 15.22 -3.31 4.11
N GLY A 213 16.00 -2.28 4.47
CA GLY A 213 17.40 -2.44 4.89
C GLY A 213 17.54 -2.99 6.31
N ALA A 214 18.62 -3.72 6.58
CA ALA A 214 18.94 -4.19 7.93
C ALA A 214 19.21 -3.02 8.89
N LEU A 215 18.60 -3.05 10.07
CA LEU A 215 18.85 -2.11 11.16
C LEU A 215 20.10 -2.51 11.96
N LYS A 216 20.50 -1.71 12.96
CA LYS A 216 21.59 -2.06 13.90
C LYS A 216 21.38 -3.42 14.56
N GLY A 217 20.12 -3.83 14.79
CA GLY A 217 19.77 -5.16 15.26
C GLY A 217 20.04 -6.32 14.28
N GLY A 218 20.56 -6.05 13.08
CA GLY A 218 20.91 -7.03 12.06
C GLY A 218 19.71 -7.57 11.26
N LYS A 219 18.49 -7.11 11.56
CA LYS A 219 17.26 -7.47 10.85
C LYS A 219 16.59 -6.21 10.30
N PRO A 220 15.90 -6.29 9.16
CA PRO A 220 15.10 -5.18 8.68
C PRO A 220 13.88 -4.95 9.59
N HIS A 221 13.33 -3.74 9.55
CA HIS A 221 12.06 -3.41 10.22
C HIS A 221 10.90 -4.24 9.67
N ASP A 222 10.81 -4.32 8.34
CA ASP A 222 9.88 -5.16 7.61
C ASP A 222 10.51 -5.55 6.26
N GLY A 223 9.96 -6.59 5.63
CA GLY A 223 10.37 -7.03 4.29
C GLY A 223 10.10 -5.98 3.22
N ARG A 224 10.95 -5.92 2.19
CA ARG A 224 10.72 -5.06 1.03
C ARG A 224 11.43 -5.62 -0.20
N ALA A 225 10.77 -5.60 -1.35
CA ALA A 225 11.41 -6.03 -2.58
C ALA A 225 12.59 -5.10 -2.94
N PRO A 226 13.65 -5.63 -3.56
CA PRO A 226 14.84 -4.87 -3.89
C PRO A 226 14.73 -4.02 -5.17
N ASP A 227 13.66 -4.16 -5.94
CA ASP A 227 13.63 -3.78 -7.36
C ASP A 227 12.63 -2.68 -7.75
N TYR A 228 11.94 -2.07 -6.79
CA TYR A 228 11.12 -0.89 -7.05
C TYR A 228 11.39 0.27 -6.10
N ASP A 229 11.44 0.08 -4.78
CA ASP A 229 11.70 1.16 -3.82
C ASP A 229 13.17 1.28 -3.46
N ASP A 230 13.70 2.50 -3.43
CA ASP A 230 14.99 2.77 -2.78
C ASP A 230 14.77 2.74 -1.26
N TRP A 231 15.34 1.75 -0.57
CA TRP A 231 15.15 1.55 0.87
C TRP A 231 15.71 2.71 1.71
N ALA A 232 16.45 3.65 1.13
CA ALA A 232 16.85 4.88 1.82
C ALA A 232 15.81 6.01 1.70
N LEU A 233 14.86 5.89 0.76
CA LEU A 233 13.90 6.91 0.36
C LEU A 233 12.47 6.36 0.19
N ASN A 234 12.09 5.40 1.04
CA ASN A 234 10.74 4.83 1.09
C ASN A 234 10.15 4.89 2.51
N GLY A 235 8.92 4.42 2.66
CA GLY A 235 8.29 4.22 3.96
C GLY A 235 6.81 3.87 3.86
N ASP A 236 6.23 3.68 5.04
CA ASP A 236 4.82 3.30 5.20
C ASP A 236 4.04 4.40 5.95
N ILE A 237 2.85 4.72 5.45
CA ILE A 237 1.88 5.60 6.13
C ILE A 237 1.05 4.74 7.08
N ILE A 238 1.15 5.04 8.37
CA ILE A 238 0.49 4.32 9.45
C ILE A 238 -0.43 5.27 10.20
N VAL A 239 -1.69 4.88 10.38
CA VAL A 239 -2.68 5.59 11.19
C VAL A 239 -3.00 4.76 12.42
N TRP A 240 -3.21 5.40 13.57
CA TRP A 240 -3.72 4.71 14.75
C TRP A 240 -5.20 4.41 14.60
N ASN A 241 -5.56 3.13 14.56
CA ASN A 241 -6.94 2.69 14.55
C ASN A 241 -7.43 2.51 15.99
N GLU A 242 -8.22 3.47 16.48
CA GLU A 242 -8.78 3.46 17.84
C GLU A 242 -9.70 2.27 18.10
N LEU A 243 -10.45 1.85 17.07
CA LEU A 243 -11.42 0.76 17.19
C LEU A 243 -10.72 -0.59 17.44
N LEU A 244 -9.62 -0.83 16.73
CA LEU A 244 -8.82 -2.07 16.88
C LEU A 244 -7.69 -1.93 17.90
N GLY A 245 -7.37 -0.71 18.34
CA GLY A 245 -6.28 -0.44 19.27
C GLY A 245 -4.90 -0.78 18.70
N CYS A 246 -4.69 -0.55 17.40
CA CYS A 246 -3.45 -0.90 16.72
C CYS A 246 -3.01 0.13 15.66
N ALA A 247 -1.74 0.06 15.28
CA ALA A 247 -1.21 0.66 14.07
C ALA A 247 -1.89 0.04 12.85
N PHE A 248 -2.31 0.90 11.92
CA PHE A 248 -3.05 0.53 10.73
C PHE A 248 -2.33 1.13 9.51
N GLU A 249 -1.61 0.29 8.80
CA GLU A 249 -0.88 0.67 7.60
C GLU A 249 -1.85 0.87 6.43
N VAL A 250 -1.90 2.08 5.88
CA VAL A 250 -2.78 2.44 4.75
C VAL A 250 -2.04 2.50 3.42
N SER A 251 -0.73 2.71 3.43
CA SER A 251 0.06 2.86 2.22
C SER A 251 1.52 2.50 2.43
N SER A 252 2.10 1.89 1.39
CA SER A 252 3.54 1.81 1.18
C SER A 252 3.93 2.62 -0.04
N MET A 253 4.97 3.44 0.09
CA MET A 253 5.43 4.30 -1.00
C MET A 253 6.92 4.65 -0.88
N GLY A 254 7.49 5.11 -1.99
CA GLY A 254 8.87 5.54 -2.00
C GLY A 254 9.31 6.17 -3.31
N ILE A 255 10.44 6.86 -3.23
CA ILE A 255 11.22 7.22 -4.40
C ILE A 255 11.83 5.91 -4.92
N ARG A 256 11.66 5.67 -6.21
CA ARG A 256 12.03 4.39 -6.81
C ARG A 256 13.54 4.24 -6.90
N VAL A 257 14.01 3.01 -6.97
CA VAL A 257 15.42 2.71 -7.24
C VAL A 257 15.90 3.41 -8.52
N ASN A 258 17.11 3.97 -8.47
CA ASN A 258 17.89 4.29 -9.66
C ASN A 258 18.84 3.12 -9.99
N GLU A 259 19.72 3.30 -10.97
CA GLU A 259 20.68 2.29 -11.43
C GLU A 259 21.57 1.78 -10.28
N GLU A 260 22.12 2.72 -9.50
CA GLU A 260 23.03 2.41 -8.39
C GLU A 260 22.33 1.68 -7.24
N SER A 261 21.19 2.21 -6.78
CA SER A 261 20.42 1.61 -5.69
C SER A 261 19.83 0.26 -6.09
N LEU A 262 19.39 0.08 -7.34
CA LEU A 262 18.93 -1.22 -7.85
C LEU A 262 20.07 -2.25 -7.77
N ALA A 263 21.23 -1.96 -8.37
CA ALA A 263 22.35 -2.89 -8.39
C ALA A 263 22.80 -3.27 -6.97
N ARG A 264 22.88 -2.28 -6.07
CA ARG A 264 23.20 -2.49 -4.66
C ARG A 264 22.16 -3.36 -3.95
N GLN A 265 20.87 -3.07 -4.10
CA GLN A 265 19.79 -3.78 -3.41
C GLN A 265 19.62 -5.21 -3.92
N LEU A 266 19.75 -5.46 -5.23
CA LEU A 266 19.74 -6.82 -5.78
C LEU A 266 20.86 -7.67 -5.18
N LYS A 267 22.06 -7.10 -5.05
CA LYS A 267 23.19 -7.77 -4.40
C LYS A 267 22.94 -8.06 -2.92
N ILE A 268 22.41 -7.10 -2.17
CA ILE A 268 22.06 -7.29 -0.74
C ILE A 268 21.00 -8.38 -0.57
N ALA A 269 20.00 -8.41 -1.45
CA ALA A 269 18.92 -9.41 -1.43
C ALA A 269 19.35 -10.78 -1.99
N GLY A 270 20.53 -10.89 -2.61
CA GLY A 270 20.97 -12.11 -3.28
C GLY A 270 20.15 -12.47 -4.52
N CYS A 271 19.59 -11.46 -5.21
CA CYS A 271 18.73 -11.62 -6.39
C CYS A 271 19.34 -10.99 -7.65
N GLU A 272 20.68 -11.06 -7.81
CA GLU A 272 21.39 -10.46 -8.93
C GLU A 272 20.94 -11.02 -10.30
N GLU A 273 20.38 -12.23 -10.35
CA GLU A 273 19.82 -12.84 -11.55
C GLU A 273 18.70 -11.99 -12.17
N ARG A 274 17.96 -11.23 -11.35
CA ARG A 274 16.88 -10.35 -11.83
C ARG A 274 17.40 -9.25 -12.75
N ALA A 275 18.69 -8.89 -12.66
CA ALA A 275 19.30 -7.91 -13.55
C ALA A 275 19.23 -8.33 -15.03
N GLY A 276 19.00 -9.62 -15.33
CA GLY A 276 18.79 -10.14 -16.68
C GLY A 276 17.38 -9.95 -17.24
N LEU A 277 16.38 -9.63 -16.41
CA LEU A 277 14.99 -9.42 -16.82
C LEU A 277 14.82 -8.09 -17.55
N ASP A 278 13.86 -8.01 -18.48
CA ASP A 278 13.68 -6.87 -19.39
C ASP A 278 13.52 -5.53 -18.65
N PHE A 279 12.68 -5.50 -17.60
CA PHE A 279 12.49 -4.31 -16.79
C PHE A 279 13.79 -3.84 -16.12
N HIS A 280 14.51 -4.76 -15.48
CA HIS A 280 15.73 -4.45 -14.73
C HIS A 280 16.86 -4.02 -15.66
N ARG A 281 16.99 -4.65 -16.84
CA ARG A 281 17.95 -4.25 -17.87
C ARG A 281 17.70 -2.82 -18.35
N ALA A 282 16.45 -2.48 -18.68
CA ALA A 282 16.08 -1.14 -19.12
C ALA A 282 16.34 -0.10 -18.02
N LEU A 283 16.07 -0.44 -16.75
CA LEU A 283 16.35 0.43 -15.62
C LEU A 283 17.84 0.65 -15.41
N LEU A 284 18.66 -0.42 -15.40
CA LEU A 284 20.12 -0.35 -15.24
C LEU A 284 20.81 0.40 -16.39
N ALA A 285 20.21 0.39 -17.59
CA ALA A 285 20.68 1.14 -18.74
C ALA A 285 20.24 2.62 -18.74
N GLY A 286 19.53 3.08 -17.70
CA GLY A 286 19.05 4.46 -17.59
C GLY A 286 17.94 4.81 -18.58
N GLU A 287 17.24 3.80 -19.11
CA GLU A 287 16.20 4.02 -20.10
C GLU A 287 14.83 4.35 -19.50
N LEU A 288 14.64 4.13 -18.20
CA LEU A 288 13.38 4.41 -17.49
C LEU A 288 13.48 5.74 -16.70
N PRO A 289 12.41 6.54 -16.63
CA PRO A 289 12.44 7.80 -15.89
C PRO A 289 12.65 7.55 -14.39
N LEU A 290 13.22 8.52 -13.68
CA LEU A 290 13.18 8.55 -12.22
C LEU A 290 11.74 8.80 -11.77
N THR A 291 11.31 8.11 -10.73
CA THR A 291 9.91 8.14 -10.28
C THR A 291 9.79 8.08 -8.76
N ILE A 292 8.65 8.55 -8.27
CA ILE A 292 8.12 8.29 -6.93
C ILE A 292 6.75 7.63 -7.09
N GLY A 293 6.43 6.66 -6.26
CA GLY A 293 5.13 6.02 -6.32
C GLY A 293 4.79 5.22 -5.08
N GLY A 294 3.62 4.61 -5.09
CA GLY A 294 3.15 3.77 -4.00
C GLY A 294 1.81 3.13 -4.29
N GLY A 295 1.33 2.37 -3.32
CA GLY A 295 -0.02 1.82 -3.30
C GLY A 295 -0.75 2.31 -2.05
N ILE A 296 -2.01 2.68 -2.18
CA ILE A 296 -2.89 3.04 -1.06
C ILE A 296 -4.05 2.05 -1.07
N GLY A 297 -4.22 1.27 0.00
CA GLY A 297 -5.25 0.23 0.06
C GLY A 297 -6.65 0.83 0.06
N GLN A 298 -7.46 0.53 -0.95
CA GLN A 298 -8.79 1.17 -1.05
C GLN A 298 -9.71 0.67 0.05
N SER A 299 -9.80 -0.65 0.22
CA SER A 299 -10.59 -1.29 1.28
C SER A 299 -10.04 -0.92 2.66
N ARG A 300 -8.71 -0.83 2.82
CA ARG A 300 -8.11 -0.37 4.08
C ARG A 300 -8.50 1.06 4.43
N LEU A 301 -8.45 1.98 3.46
CA LEU A 301 -8.86 3.36 3.69
C LEU A 301 -10.36 3.48 3.99
N CYS A 302 -11.19 2.70 3.28
CA CYS A 302 -12.63 2.64 3.55
C CYS A 302 -12.91 2.08 4.95
N MET A 303 -12.27 0.98 5.33
CA MET A 303 -12.41 0.37 6.65
C MET A 303 -12.08 1.36 7.77
N LEU A 304 -10.98 2.11 7.60
CA LEU A 304 -10.53 3.13 8.55
C LEU A 304 -11.55 4.28 8.67
N MET A 305 -11.92 4.92 7.55
CA MET A 305 -12.82 6.09 7.55
C MET A 305 -14.26 5.74 7.95
N LEU A 306 -14.72 4.53 7.62
CA LEU A 306 -16.06 4.05 7.94
C LEU A 306 -16.12 3.31 9.29
N GLN A 307 -15.00 3.28 10.03
CA GLN A 307 -14.88 2.72 11.37
C GLN A 307 -15.40 1.28 11.46
N LYS A 308 -14.95 0.46 10.50
CA LYS A 308 -15.26 -0.96 10.41
C LYS A 308 -14.22 -1.76 11.19
N CYS A 309 -14.67 -2.78 11.93
CA CYS A 309 -13.74 -3.61 12.71
C CYS A 309 -13.11 -4.70 11.83
N HIS A 310 -13.71 -5.02 10.69
CA HIS A 310 -13.20 -6.04 9.79
C HIS A 310 -13.21 -5.55 8.33
N ILE A 311 -12.14 -5.79 7.58
CA ILE A 311 -12.00 -5.34 6.18
C ILE A 311 -13.08 -5.94 5.28
N GLY A 312 -13.57 -7.15 5.60
CA GLY A 312 -14.70 -7.78 4.92
C GLY A 312 -16.04 -7.02 5.05
N GLU A 313 -16.16 -6.02 5.92
CA GLU A 313 -17.35 -5.14 5.94
C GLU A 313 -17.35 -4.10 4.81
N VAL A 314 -16.20 -3.93 4.12
CA VAL A 314 -16.04 -2.99 3.00
C VAL A 314 -15.53 -3.63 1.72
N GLN A 315 -15.39 -4.95 1.72
CA GLN A 315 -14.84 -5.73 0.61
C GLN A 315 -15.44 -7.14 0.56
N VAL A 316 -15.84 -7.58 -0.63
CA VAL A 316 -16.30 -8.96 -0.86
C VAL A 316 -15.10 -9.87 -1.07
N SER A 317 -14.92 -10.86 -0.19
CA SER A 317 -13.79 -11.80 -0.22
C SER A 317 -14.17 -13.16 0.37
N LEU A 318 -13.20 -14.08 0.45
CA LEU A 318 -13.37 -15.39 1.09
C LEU A 318 -12.78 -15.37 2.49
N TRP A 319 -13.53 -15.91 3.44
CA TRP A 319 -13.19 -15.93 4.86
C TRP A 319 -13.25 -17.34 5.42
N PRO A 320 -12.34 -17.71 6.35
CA PRO A 320 -12.47 -18.94 7.12
C PRO A 320 -13.85 -19.03 7.80
N GLN A 321 -14.38 -20.25 7.94
CA GLN A 321 -15.71 -20.44 8.55
C GLN A 321 -15.77 -19.88 9.97
N GLU A 322 -14.70 -20.04 10.75
CA GLU A 322 -14.57 -19.47 12.10
C GLU A 322 -14.76 -17.94 12.11
N THR A 323 -14.11 -17.21 11.20
CA THR A 323 -14.28 -15.76 11.04
C THR A 323 -15.74 -15.39 10.74
N ARG A 324 -16.39 -16.15 9.85
CA ARG A 324 -17.80 -15.92 9.49
C ARG A 324 -18.72 -16.12 10.69
N ASP A 325 -18.48 -17.16 11.48
CA ASP A 325 -19.28 -17.49 12.66
C ASP A 325 -19.10 -16.43 13.76
N ILE A 326 -17.87 -15.99 14.03
CA ILE A 326 -17.56 -14.91 14.99
C ILE A 326 -18.24 -13.60 14.58
N CYS A 327 -18.14 -13.22 13.31
CA CYS A 327 -18.75 -12.00 12.79
C CYS A 327 -20.27 -12.06 12.88
N ALA A 328 -20.89 -13.16 12.44
CA ALA A 328 -22.34 -13.35 12.48
C ALA A 328 -22.88 -13.31 13.92
N ALA A 329 -22.22 -13.98 14.86
CA ALA A 329 -22.59 -13.98 16.28
C ALA A 329 -22.50 -12.58 16.90
N SER A 330 -21.65 -11.71 16.35
CA SER A 330 -21.43 -10.34 16.85
C SER A 330 -22.20 -9.27 16.07
N GLY A 331 -23.05 -9.66 15.10
CA GLY A 331 -23.78 -8.73 14.24
C GLY A 331 -22.92 -7.96 13.23
N VAL A 332 -21.71 -8.45 12.94
CA VAL A 332 -20.81 -7.92 11.92
C VAL A 332 -21.15 -8.55 10.57
N PHE A 333 -21.50 -7.73 9.59
CA PHE A 333 -21.86 -8.18 8.25
C PHE A 333 -20.65 -8.12 7.33
N LEU A 334 -20.20 -9.29 6.87
CA LEU A 334 -19.19 -9.40 5.82
C LEU A 334 -19.89 -9.36 4.45
N LEU A 335 -19.46 -8.48 3.55
CA LEU A 335 -20.05 -8.27 2.22
C LEU A 335 -19.92 -9.49 1.29
#